data_AF-A0A928L1N5-F1
#
_entry.id   AF-A0A928L1N5-F1
#
_cell.length_a   1.000
_cell.length_b   1.000
_cell.length_c   1.000
_cell.angle_alpha   90.00
_cell.angle_beta   90.00
_cell.angle_gamma   90.00
#
_symmetry.space_group_name_H-M   'P 1'
#
loop_
_entity.id
_entity.type
_entity.pdbx_description
1 polymer ?
#
loop_
_entity_poly.entity_id
_entity_poly.type
_entity_poly.pdbx_seq_one_letter_code
_entity_poly.pdbx_strand_id
1 'polypeptide(L)'
;MNESNLIGHCTDLNSPYKFVQNYWVEDLLTEYERVKKLNIGEVTEIREAYPTYNYFHLTDPDNNVIEITGGYHICQSCGMAMHESDYGKNADESINTDYCKYCYPNGSFGKNETMEEMIESCVPFYVNEEFETAEEAREYLRRLYPTLKRWKK
;
A
#
# COMPACT_ATOMS: atom_id res chain seq x y z
N MET A 1 -8.92 0.14 14.74
CA MET A 1 -8.68 -1.19 14.13
C MET A 1 -9.76 -1.36 13.09
N ASN A 2 -9.39 -1.52 11.83
CA ASN A 2 -10.29 -1.72 10.71
C ASN A 2 -10.69 -3.20 10.70
N GLU A 3 -11.60 -3.58 11.60
CA GLU A 3 -12.01 -4.99 11.78
C GLU A 3 -12.56 -5.61 10.49
N SER A 4 -13.14 -4.80 9.59
CA SER A 4 -13.58 -5.22 8.26
C SER A 4 -12.45 -5.72 7.36
N ASN A 5 -11.21 -5.31 7.61
CA ASN A 5 -10.06 -5.73 6.81
C ASN A 5 -9.54 -7.10 7.28
N LEU A 6 -9.65 -7.42 8.58
CA LEU A 6 -9.19 -8.65 9.24
C LEU A 6 -10.08 -9.88 8.93
N ILE A 7 -10.31 -10.14 7.64
CA ILE A 7 -11.12 -11.27 7.17
C ILE A 7 -10.42 -12.59 7.55
N GLY A 8 -11.18 -13.52 8.12
CA GLY A 8 -10.67 -14.85 8.49
C GLY A 8 -9.89 -14.91 9.81
N HIS A 9 -9.75 -13.80 10.53
CA HIS A 9 -9.10 -13.78 11.84
C HIS A 9 -10.01 -14.33 12.95
N CYS A 10 -9.45 -14.59 14.15
CA CYS A 10 -10.14 -15.15 15.31
C CYS A 10 -11.37 -14.36 15.81
N THR A 11 -11.57 -13.14 15.31
CA THR A 11 -12.72 -12.29 15.61
C THR A 11 -13.95 -12.61 14.75
N ASP A 12 -13.78 -13.33 13.64
CA ASP A 12 -14.90 -13.83 12.85
C ASP A 12 -15.36 -15.18 13.40
N LEU A 13 -16.52 -15.17 14.07
CA LEU A 13 -17.16 -16.36 14.66
C LEU A 13 -17.50 -17.44 13.63
N ASN A 14 -17.59 -17.08 12.35
CA ASN A 14 -17.86 -18.00 11.25
C ASN A 14 -16.60 -18.31 10.43
N SER A 15 -15.43 -17.87 10.88
CA SER A 15 -14.17 -18.14 10.19
C SER A 15 -13.97 -19.66 10.05
N PRO A 16 -13.69 -20.16 8.84
CA PRO A 16 -13.34 -21.56 8.65
C PRO A 16 -11.96 -21.89 9.25
N TYR A 17 -11.17 -20.86 9.60
CA TYR A 17 -9.79 -21.00 10.03
C TYR A 17 -9.70 -21.17 11.55
N LYS A 18 -8.94 -22.18 11.99
CA LYS A 18 -8.77 -22.50 13.42
C LYS A 18 -7.60 -21.76 14.08
N PHE A 19 -6.65 -21.26 13.28
CA PHE A 19 -5.50 -20.46 13.70
C PHE A 19 -4.96 -19.69 12.48
N VAL A 20 -4.23 -18.60 12.73
CA VAL A 20 -3.52 -17.82 11.71
C VAL A 20 -2.04 -17.82 12.08
N GLN A 21 -1.16 -18.16 11.15
CA GLN A 21 0.28 -18.00 11.34
C GLN A 21 0.67 -16.59 10.92
N ASN A 22 1.26 -15.82 11.82
CA ASN A 22 1.71 -14.46 11.52
C ASN A 22 3.24 -14.39 11.46
N TYR A 23 3.77 -13.89 10.35
CA TYR A 23 5.19 -13.57 10.17
C TYR A 23 5.34 -12.06 9.96
N TRP A 24 6.44 -11.50 10.46
CA TRP A 24 6.77 -10.08 10.29
C TRP A 24 8.00 -9.92 9.42
N VAL A 25 7.97 -8.93 8.52
CA VAL A 25 9.09 -8.52 7.65
C VAL A 25 9.31 -7.01 7.70
N GLU A 26 10.54 -6.58 7.43
CA GLU A 26 10.91 -5.17 7.43
C GLU A 26 10.24 -4.39 6.27
N ASP A 27 10.27 -4.95 5.06
CA ASP A 27 9.69 -4.39 3.84
C ASP A 27 8.60 -5.32 3.30
N LEU A 28 7.34 -4.97 3.60
CA LEU A 28 6.19 -5.77 3.22
C LEU A 28 5.98 -5.80 1.71
N LEU A 29 6.31 -4.73 0.99
CA LEU A 29 6.09 -4.66 -0.46
C LEU A 29 7.05 -5.57 -1.20
N THR A 30 8.34 -5.50 -0.84
CA THR A 30 9.37 -6.37 -1.44
C THR A 30 9.03 -7.84 -1.20
N GLU A 31 8.56 -8.17 0.00
CA GLU A 31 8.15 -9.54 0.32
C GLU A 31 6.88 -9.96 -0.44
N TYR A 32 5.89 -9.07 -0.56
CA TYR A 32 4.66 -9.29 -1.33
C TYR A 32 4.97 -9.62 -2.79
N GLU A 33 5.81 -8.82 -3.45
CA GLU A 33 6.25 -9.06 -4.82
C GLU A 33 7.00 -10.38 -4.97
N ARG A 34 7.89 -10.70 -4.01
CA ARG A 34 8.63 -11.96 -3.99
C ARG A 34 7.70 -13.15 -3.89
N VAL A 35 6.72 -13.12 -2.98
CA VAL A 35 5.75 -14.21 -2.78
C VAL A 35 4.86 -14.39 -4.01
N LYS A 36 4.34 -13.29 -4.60
CA LYS A 36 3.57 -13.35 -5.86
C LYS A 36 4.37 -13.99 -6.99
N LYS A 37 5.64 -13.61 -7.14
CA LYS A 37 6.53 -14.16 -8.17
C LYS A 37 6.82 -15.65 -7.99
N LEU A 38 6.82 -16.15 -6.75
CA LEU A 38 7.04 -17.57 -6.47
C LEU A 38 5.82 -18.43 -6.81
N ASN A 39 4.61 -17.85 -6.87
CA ASN A 39 3.38 -18.55 -7.22
C ASN A 39 3.14 -19.82 -6.37
N ILE A 40 3.32 -19.69 -5.05
CA ILE A 40 3.26 -20.79 -4.07
C ILE A 40 1.90 -20.92 -3.35
N GLY A 41 0.92 -20.11 -3.74
CA GLY A 41 -0.41 -20.08 -3.15
C GLY A 41 -1.20 -18.86 -3.61
N GLU A 42 -2.45 -18.77 -3.18
CA GLU A 42 -3.25 -17.55 -3.38
C GLU A 42 -2.74 -16.44 -2.47
N VAL A 43 -2.58 -15.24 -3.02
CA VAL A 43 -2.06 -14.07 -2.31
C VAL A 43 -3.07 -12.94 -2.42
N THR A 44 -3.50 -12.38 -1.29
CA THR A 44 -4.38 -11.22 -1.27
C THR A 44 -3.60 -9.92 -1.48
N GLU A 45 -4.27 -8.85 -1.90
CA GLU A 45 -3.67 -7.50 -1.86
C GLU A 45 -3.24 -7.09 -0.43
N ILE A 46 -2.27 -6.18 -0.35
CA ILE A 46 -1.84 -5.58 0.93
C ILE A 46 -2.99 -4.72 1.48
N ARG A 47 -3.29 -4.88 2.78
CA ARG A 47 -4.34 -4.15 3.50
C ARG A 47 -3.82 -3.54 4.78
N GLU A 48 -4.41 -2.41 5.18
CA GLU A 48 -4.14 -1.77 6.47
C GLU A 48 -5.20 -2.17 7.50
N ALA A 49 -4.82 -2.96 8.53
CA ALA A 49 -5.73 -3.25 9.66
C ALA A 49 -5.73 -2.15 10.72
N TYR A 50 -4.61 -1.45 10.88
CA TYR A 50 -4.44 -0.36 11.83
C TYR A 50 -3.32 0.54 11.30
N PRO A 51 -3.28 1.84 11.65
CA PRO A 51 -2.12 2.66 11.33
C PRO A 51 -0.84 1.93 11.76
N THR A 52 0.11 1.76 10.83
CA THR A 52 1.36 0.98 10.98
C THR A 52 1.23 -0.56 11.01
N TYR A 53 0.03 -1.12 10.81
CA TYR A 53 -0.18 -2.56 10.65
C TYR A 53 -0.75 -2.84 9.27
N ASN A 54 0.16 -3.14 8.35
CA ASN A 54 -0.16 -3.59 7.01
C ASN A 54 0.18 -5.07 6.88
N TYR A 55 -0.61 -5.78 6.09
CA TYR A 55 -0.43 -7.21 5.89
C TYR A 55 -1.03 -7.67 4.56
N PHE A 56 -0.58 -8.84 4.12
CA PHE A 56 -1.29 -9.64 3.12
C PHE A 56 -1.42 -11.08 3.62
N HIS A 57 -2.35 -11.83 3.05
CA HIS A 57 -2.53 -13.25 3.33
C HIS A 57 -2.00 -14.08 2.17
N LEU A 58 -1.28 -15.15 2.51
CA LEU A 58 -0.92 -16.26 1.64
C LEU A 58 -1.65 -17.50 2.14
N THR A 59 -2.23 -18.26 1.22
CA THR A 59 -2.90 -19.52 1.52
C THR A 59 -2.00 -20.71 1.18
N ASP A 60 -1.82 -21.65 2.12
CA ASP A 60 -1.09 -22.89 1.87
C ASP A 60 -1.96 -23.95 1.14
N PRO A 61 -1.38 -25.09 0.69
CA PRO A 61 -2.16 -26.13 -0.01
C PRO A 61 -3.31 -26.76 0.80
N ASP A 62 -3.28 -26.65 2.13
CA ASP A 62 -4.33 -27.16 3.03
C ASP A 62 -5.39 -26.08 3.36
N ASN A 63 -5.28 -24.90 2.74
CA ASN A 63 -6.11 -23.71 2.96
C ASN A 63 -5.92 -23.06 4.33
N ASN A 64 -4.74 -23.20 4.96
CA ASN A 64 -4.40 -22.41 6.13
C ASN A 64 -3.97 -21.00 5.71
N VAL A 65 -4.38 -20.00 6.50
CA VAL A 65 -3.98 -18.61 6.31
C VAL A 65 -2.63 -18.35 6.97
N ILE A 66 -1.71 -17.86 6.16
CA ILE A 66 -0.42 -17.30 6.58
C ILE A 66 -0.50 -15.79 6.38
N GLU A 67 -0.50 -15.05 7.48
CA GLU A 67 -0.46 -13.60 7.48
C GLU A 67 0.99 -13.12 7.47
N ILE A 68 1.33 -12.30 6.48
CA ILE A 68 2.61 -11.61 6.43
C ILE A 68 2.34 -10.14 6.75
N THR A 69 2.94 -9.67 7.82
CA THR A 69 2.89 -8.26 8.26
C THR A 69 4.23 -7.60 8.03
N GLY A 70 4.24 -6.27 7.93
CA GLY A 70 5.51 -5.57 7.84
C GLY A 70 5.39 -4.07 7.67
N GLY A 71 6.56 -3.43 7.59
CA GLY A 71 6.67 -2.03 7.21
C GLY A 71 6.14 -1.85 5.78
N TYR A 72 5.13 -0.99 5.63
CA TYR A 72 4.59 -0.63 4.33
C TYR A 72 4.43 0.89 4.28
N HIS A 73 5.20 1.52 3.40
CA HIS A 73 5.28 2.96 3.29
C HIS A 73 4.78 3.38 1.91
N ILE A 74 3.78 4.25 1.91
CA ILE A 74 3.25 4.87 0.68
C ILE A 74 3.51 6.37 0.72
N CYS A 75 3.80 6.94 -0.45
CA CYS A 75 3.95 8.37 -0.63
C CYS A 75 2.64 9.06 -0.27
N GLN A 76 2.69 9.94 0.73
CA GLN A 76 1.56 10.71 1.26
C GLN A 76 1.14 11.88 0.35
N SER A 77 1.54 11.83 -0.93
CA SER A 77 1.14 12.74 -2.00
C SER A 77 0.52 11.97 -3.17
N CYS A 78 1.21 11.01 -3.75
CA CYS A 78 0.70 10.29 -4.94
C CYS A 78 0.14 8.89 -4.66
N GLY A 79 0.30 8.35 -3.44
CA GLY A 79 -0.13 7.00 -3.08
C GLY A 79 0.81 5.88 -3.53
N MET A 80 1.90 6.20 -4.24
CA MET A 80 2.91 5.24 -4.70
C MET A 80 3.56 4.53 -3.51
N ALA A 81 3.61 3.21 -3.53
CA ALA A 81 4.36 2.44 -2.55
C ALA A 81 5.88 2.69 -2.72
N MET A 82 6.61 2.82 -1.61
CA MET A 82 7.99 3.33 -1.63
C MET A 82 8.98 2.29 -1.12
N HIS A 83 10.02 2.02 -1.92
CA HIS A 83 11.23 1.35 -1.47
C HIS A 83 12.28 2.35 -0.94
N GLU A 84 13.38 1.86 -0.39
CA GLU A 84 14.49 2.68 0.13
C GLU A 84 15.02 3.73 -0.87
N SER A 85 14.97 3.44 -2.17
CA SER A 85 15.46 4.35 -3.21
C SER A 85 14.44 5.40 -3.67
N ASP A 86 13.20 5.32 -3.20
CA ASP A 86 12.10 6.15 -3.70
C ASP A 86 11.80 7.35 -2.82
N TYR A 87 12.35 7.41 -1.61
CA TYR A 87 12.14 8.53 -0.69
C TYR A 87 12.67 9.85 -1.25
N GLY A 88 11.90 10.91 -1.02
CA GLY A 88 12.28 12.28 -1.35
C GLY A 88 13.31 12.83 -0.37
N LYS A 89 13.67 14.11 -0.56
CA LYS A 89 14.61 14.81 0.31
C LYS A 89 14.00 16.06 0.90
N ASN A 90 14.37 16.36 2.14
CA ASN A 90 14.09 17.63 2.79
C ASN A 90 15.06 18.72 2.29
N ALA A 91 14.83 19.98 2.68
CA ALA A 91 15.66 21.11 2.26
C ALA A 91 17.09 21.04 2.80
N ASP A 92 17.31 20.29 3.89
CA ASP A 92 18.62 19.99 4.49
C ASP A 92 19.26 18.69 3.94
N GLU A 93 18.74 18.19 2.81
CA GLU A 93 19.14 16.94 2.15
C GLU A 93 18.84 15.65 2.91
N SER A 94 18.21 15.71 4.09
CA SER A 94 17.80 14.50 4.81
C SER A 94 16.70 13.75 4.06
N ILE A 95 16.59 12.44 4.28
CA ILE A 95 15.52 11.61 3.69
C ILE A 95 14.16 12.06 4.22
N ASN A 96 13.18 12.18 3.32
CA ASN A 96 11.78 12.41 3.67
C ASN A 96 11.02 11.07 3.61
N THR A 97 10.53 10.60 4.76
CA THR A 97 9.84 9.31 4.88
C THR A 97 8.36 9.36 4.46
N ASP A 98 7.81 10.56 4.24
CA ASP A 98 6.39 10.75 3.90
C ASP A 98 6.17 10.86 2.40
N TYR A 99 7.14 11.37 1.63
CA TYR A 99 6.95 11.70 0.22
C TYR A 99 8.06 11.10 -0.63
N CYS A 100 7.70 10.65 -1.84
CA CYS A 100 8.68 10.11 -2.79
C CYS A 100 9.49 11.21 -3.49
N LYS A 101 10.61 10.83 -4.10
CA LYS A 101 11.52 11.68 -4.86
C LYS A 101 10.86 12.39 -6.04
N TYR A 102 9.77 11.86 -6.58
CA TYR A 102 9.03 12.50 -7.67
C TYR A 102 8.11 13.62 -7.17
N CYS A 103 7.46 13.43 -6.03
CA CYS A 103 6.59 14.43 -5.44
C CYS A 103 7.37 15.52 -4.70
N TYR A 104 8.42 15.15 -3.96
CA TYR A 104 9.15 16.01 -3.04
C TYR A 104 10.68 15.86 -3.20
N PRO A 105 11.24 16.23 -4.36
CA PRO A 105 12.65 15.97 -4.67
C PRO A 105 13.65 16.75 -3.81
N ASN A 106 13.35 18.02 -3.45
CA ASN A 106 14.33 18.96 -2.90
C ASN A 106 13.72 19.87 -1.80
N GLY A 107 13.02 19.31 -0.82
CA GLY A 107 12.43 20.09 0.28
C GLY A 107 11.17 20.88 -0.10
N SER A 108 10.61 20.64 -1.29
CA SER A 108 9.39 21.27 -1.76
C SER A 108 8.67 20.38 -2.79
N PHE A 109 7.35 20.52 -2.89
CA PHE A 109 6.60 19.84 -3.95
C PHE A 109 7.01 20.37 -5.32
N GLY A 110 7.34 19.46 -6.24
CA GLY A 110 7.85 19.81 -7.57
C GLY A 110 6.80 20.49 -8.47
N LYS A 111 5.52 20.34 -8.16
CA LYS A 111 4.39 20.99 -8.84
C LYS A 111 3.39 21.52 -7.82
N ASN A 112 2.92 22.74 -8.05
CA ASN A 112 1.75 23.26 -7.38
C ASN A 112 0.52 22.89 -8.20
N GLU A 113 -0.10 21.76 -7.87
CA GLU A 113 -1.24 21.20 -8.59
C GLU A 113 -2.36 20.84 -7.61
N THR A 114 -3.58 20.81 -8.13
CA THR A 114 -4.79 20.36 -7.43
C THR A 114 -4.80 18.84 -7.27
N MET A 115 -5.67 18.32 -6.38
CA MET A 115 -5.83 16.89 -6.20
C MET A 115 -6.28 16.22 -7.51
N GLU A 116 -7.20 16.83 -8.23
CA GLU A 116 -7.71 16.35 -9.52
C GLU A 116 -6.62 16.29 -10.59
N GLU A 117 -5.76 17.31 -10.68
CA GLU A 117 -4.62 17.29 -11.60
C GLU A 117 -3.63 16.17 -11.25
N MET A 118 -3.37 15.94 -9.95
CA MET A 118 -2.56 14.81 -9.51
C MET A 118 -3.20 13.48 -9.93
N ILE A 119 -4.51 13.31 -9.73
CA ILE A 119 -5.22 12.07 -10.10
C ILE A 119 -5.01 11.78 -11.58
N GLU A 120 -5.32 12.73 -12.47
CA GLU A 120 -5.16 12.50 -13.91
C GLU A 120 -3.70 12.22 -14.30
N SER A 121 -2.73 12.81 -13.60
CA SER A 121 -1.31 12.53 -13.82
C SER A 121 -0.90 11.12 -13.37
N CYS A 122 -1.55 10.59 -12.33
CA CYS A 122 -1.22 9.29 -11.74
C CYS A 122 -1.97 8.11 -12.38
N VAL A 123 -3.16 8.34 -12.94
CA VAL A 123 -3.99 7.30 -13.59
C VAL A 123 -3.21 6.39 -14.54
N PRO A 124 -2.37 6.90 -15.46
CA PRO A 124 -1.64 6.03 -16.39
C PRO A 124 -0.69 5.02 -15.72
N PHE A 125 -0.19 5.32 -14.53
CA PHE A 125 0.69 4.39 -13.79
C PHE A 125 -0.14 3.25 -13.17
N TYR A 126 -1.31 3.56 -12.62
CA TYR A 126 -2.19 2.58 -11.99
C TYR A 126 -2.90 1.64 -12.98
N VAL A 127 -3.19 2.10 -14.21
CA VAL A 127 -3.78 1.25 -15.27
C VAL A 127 -2.82 0.17 -15.77
N ASN A 128 -1.51 0.35 -15.59
CA ASN A 128 -0.54 -0.64 -16.04
C ASN A 128 -0.11 -1.61 -14.93
N GLU A 129 -0.36 -1.26 -13.66
CA GLU A 129 0.09 -2.03 -12.49
C GLU A 129 -1.05 -2.73 -11.76
N GLU A 130 -2.20 -2.07 -11.55
CA GLU A 130 -3.24 -2.54 -10.64
C GLU A 130 -4.64 -2.66 -11.27
N PHE A 131 -5.00 -1.81 -12.24
CA PHE A 131 -6.36 -1.73 -12.80
C PHE A 131 -6.38 -1.90 -14.32
N GLU A 132 -7.44 -2.47 -14.88
CA GLU A 132 -7.55 -2.63 -16.35
C GLU A 132 -7.99 -1.33 -17.04
N THR A 133 -8.69 -0.45 -16.33
CA THR A 133 -9.29 0.77 -16.91
C THR A 133 -8.89 2.05 -16.19
N ALA A 134 -8.84 3.15 -16.95
CA ALA A 134 -8.55 4.48 -16.41
C ALA A 134 -9.65 4.95 -15.44
N GLU A 135 -10.89 4.55 -15.67
CA GLU A 135 -12.04 4.85 -14.81
C GLU A 135 -11.90 4.21 -13.43
N GLU A 136 -11.56 2.92 -13.35
CA GLU A 136 -11.32 2.23 -12.08
C GLU A 136 -10.15 2.86 -11.31
N ALA A 137 -9.04 3.14 -11.99
CA ALA A 137 -7.91 3.83 -11.40
C ALA A 137 -8.30 5.22 -10.86
N ARG A 138 -9.09 6.01 -11.60
CA ARG A 138 -9.59 7.31 -11.11
C ARG A 138 -10.46 7.19 -9.87
N GLU A 139 -11.41 6.25 -9.87
CA GLU A 139 -12.29 6.05 -8.71
C GLU A 139 -11.51 5.65 -7.47
N TYR A 140 -10.53 4.76 -7.63
CA TYR A 140 -9.62 4.39 -6.56
C TYR A 140 -8.84 5.60 -6.02
N LEU A 141 -8.19 6.37 -6.91
CA LEU A 141 -7.38 7.52 -6.51
C LEU A 141 -8.22 8.64 -5.87
N ARG A 142 -9.46 8.87 -6.34
CA ARG A 142 -10.43 9.80 -5.71
C ARG A 142 -10.79 9.41 -4.29
N ARG A 143 -10.80 8.11 -3.97
CA ARG A 143 -11.03 7.62 -2.61
C ARG A 143 -9.75 7.68 -1.77
N LEU A 144 -8.59 7.38 -2.35
CA LEU A 144 -7.31 7.34 -1.66
C LEU A 144 -6.81 8.74 -1.29
N TYR A 145 -6.77 9.69 -2.24
CA TYR A 145 -6.07 10.96 -2.04
C TYR A 145 -6.56 11.80 -0.86
N PRO A 146 -7.87 11.90 -0.57
CA PRO A 146 -8.36 12.59 0.62
C PRO A 146 -7.81 12.06 1.95
N THR A 147 -7.28 10.84 2.00
CA THR A 147 -6.69 10.25 3.21
C THR A 147 -5.20 10.59 3.37
N LEU A 148 -4.52 11.03 2.30
CA LEU A 148 -3.08 11.28 2.27
C LEU A 148 -2.72 12.66 2.84
N LYS A 149 -1.58 12.78 3.53
CA LYS A 149 -1.17 14.01 4.24
C LYS A 149 -1.17 15.27 3.38
N ARG A 150 -0.75 15.21 2.11
CA ARG A 150 -0.71 16.39 1.22
C ARG A 150 -2.09 16.99 0.99
N TRP A 151 -3.12 16.16 0.92
CA TRP A 151 -4.45 16.56 0.47
C TRP A 151 -5.50 16.58 1.59
N LYS A 152 -5.15 16.03 2.74
CA LYS A 152 -5.99 16.08 3.94
C LYS A 152 -6.19 17.54 4.35
N LYS A 153 -7.45 17.95 4.43
CA LYS A 153 -7.86 19.24 5.00
C LYS A 153 -8.00 19.16 6.52
#